data_AF-A0A9E3M944-F1
#
_entry.id   AF-A0A9E3M944-F1
#
_cell.length_a   1.000
_cell.length_b   1.000
_cell.length_c   1.000
_cell.angle_alpha   90.00
_cell.angle_beta   90.00
_cell.angle_gamma   90.00
#
_symmetry.space_group_name_H-M   'P 1'
#
loop_
_entity.id
_entity.type
_entity.pdbx_description
1 polymer ?
#
loop_
_entity_poly.entity_id
_entity_poly.type
_entity_poly.pdbx_seq_one_letter_code
_entity_poly.pdbx_strand_id
1 'polypeptide(L)' 'MLYMIIEEIRKQIKTSGKSLNQIGRDTGVDKAALSRIMNGGSCKAETADILLKYFGLTIAKKRKGKAR' A
#
# COMPACT_ATOMS: atom_id res chain seq x y z
N MET A 1 6.47 -1.31 14.21
CA MET A 1 6.43 -2.46 13.27
C MET A 1 5.26 -2.46 12.27
N LEU A 2 4.55 -1.34 12.06
CA LEU A 2 3.55 -1.16 10.97
C LEU A 2 4.19 -0.73 9.62
N TYR A 3 5.50 -0.47 9.62
CA TYR A 3 6.24 0.09 8.48
C TYR A 3 6.34 -0.83 7.26
N MET A 4 6.21 -2.16 7.41
CA MET A 4 6.41 -3.08 6.27
C MET A 4 5.31 -2.99 5.21
N ILE A 5 4.04 -2.79 5.59
CA ILE A 5 2.94 -2.83 4.61
C ILE A 5 2.93 -1.55 3.77
N ILE A 6 3.13 -0.39 4.41
CA ILE A 6 3.16 0.91 3.72
C ILE A 6 4.35 0.96 2.76
N GLU A 7 5.52 0.46 3.19
CA GLU A 7 6.71 0.40 2.33
C GLU A 7 6.51 -0.55 1.14
N GLU A 8 5.82 -1.68 1.32
CA GLU A 8 5.47 -2.55 0.19
C GLU A 8 4.48 -1.88 -0.77
N ILE A 9 3.43 -1.22 -0.28
CA ILE A 9 2.53 -0.42 -1.12
C ILE A 9 3.32 0.65 -1.89
N ARG A 10 4.25 1.33 -1.23
CA ARG A 10 5.10 2.36 -1.84
C ARG A 10 5.99 1.78 -2.94
N LYS A 11 6.57 0.60 -2.72
CA LYS A 11 7.32 -0.10 -3.77
C LYS A 11 6.43 -0.47 -4.94
N GLN A 12 5.24 -1.01 -4.69
CA GLN A 12 4.31 -1.37 -5.76
C GLN A 12 3.88 -0.16 -6.59
N ILE A 13 3.61 0.98 -5.94
CA ILE A 13 3.35 2.25 -6.64
C ILE A 13 4.53 2.61 -7.57
N LYS A 14 5.77 2.53 -7.07
CA LYS A 14 6.98 2.81 -7.89
C LYS A 14 7.16 1.80 -9.04
N THR A 15 6.99 0.51 -8.77
CA THR A 15 7.15 -0.57 -9.75
C THR A 15 6.06 -0.53 -10.82
N SER A 16 4.84 -0.09 -10.48
CA SER A 16 3.74 0.01 -11.44
C SER A 16 3.99 1.02 -12.56
N GLY A 17 4.91 1.98 -12.36
CA GLY A 17 5.19 3.06 -13.30
C GLY A 17 4.03 4.06 -13.48
N LYS A 18 2.92 3.88 -12.76
CA LYS A 18 1.74 4.75 -12.85
C LYS A 18 1.92 6.00 -12.01
N SER A 19 1.39 7.12 -12.52
CA SER A 19 1.36 8.36 -11.74
C SER A 19 0.38 8.24 -10.56
N LEU A 20 0.64 8.96 -9.47
CA LEU A 20 -0.29 9.01 -8.32
C LEU A 20 -1.69 9.49 -8.73
N ASN A 21 -1.78 10.36 -9.74
CA ASN A 21 -3.06 10.81 -10.28
C ASN A 21 -3.83 9.66 -10.97
N GLN A 22 -3.14 8.82 -11.75
CA GLN A 22 -3.79 7.66 -12.39
C GLN A 22 -4.24 6.64 -11.34
N ILE A 23 -3.38 6.31 -10.38
CA ILE A 23 -3.72 5.39 -9.30
C ILE A 23 -4.92 5.93 -8.50
N GLY A 24 -4.92 7.23 -8.17
CA GLY A 24 -6.05 7.85 -7.47
C GLY A 24 -7.35 7.80 -8.26
N ARG A 25 -7.30 7.99 -9.59
CA ARG A 25 -8.46 7.84 -10.47
C ARG A 25 -8.97 6.40 -10.56
N ASP A 26 -8.06 5.44 -10.66
CA ASP A 26 -8.41 4.02 -10.79
C ASP A 26 -8.96 3.43 -9.48
N THR A 27 -8.44 3.91 -8.34
CA THR A 27 -8.76 3.35 -7.01
C THR A 27 -9.76 4.18 -6.22
N GLY A 28 -10.03 5.42 -6.62
CA GLY A 28 -10.81 6.38 -5.85
C GLY A 28 -10.06 6.95 -4.64
N VAL A 29 -8.77 6.66 -4.47
CA VAL A 29 -7.96 7.17 -3.36
C VAL A 29 -7.52 8.60 -3.64
N ASP A 30 -7.68 9.48 -2.65
CA ASP A 30 -7.28 10.86 -2.76
C ASP A 30 -5.76 11.02 -3.00
N LYS A 31 -5.40 11.96 -3.87
CA LYS A 31 -4.00 12.24 -4.23
C LYS A 31 -3.16 12.63 -3.01
N ALA A 32 -3.73 13.35 -2.03
CA ALA A 32 -3.02 13.72 -0.82
C ALA A 32 -2.70 12.48 0.03
N ALA A 33 -3.59 11.49 0.08
CA ALA A 33 -3.33 10.23 0.78
C ALA A 33 -2.19 9.44 0.10
N LEU A 34 -2.20 9.37 -1.24
CA LEU A 34 -1.13 8.74 -2.03
C LEU A 34 0.23 9.44 -1.83
N SER A 35 0.22 10.78 -1.86
CA SER A 35 1.43 11.59 -1.60
C SER A 35 1.97 11.35 -0.19
N ARG A 36 1.09 11.27 0.81
CA ARG A 36 1.48 10.97 2.20
C ARG A 36 2.14 9.60 2.32
N ILE A 37 1.59 8.57 1.69
CA ILE A 37 2.19 7.23 1.62
C ILE A 37 3.59 7.29 0.97
N MET A 38 3.70 7.99 -0.15
CA MET A 38 4.98 8.16 -0.87
C MET A 38 6.04 8.91 -0.08
N ASN A 39 5.65 9.77 0.87
CA ASN A 39 6.55 10.48 1.76
C ASN A 39 6.85 9.72 3.06
N GLY A 40 6.35 8.48 3.21
CA GLY A 40 6.56 7.66 4.41
C GLY A 40 5.62 7.99 5.57
N GLY A 41 4.53 8.71 5.31
CA GLY A 41 3.48 8.96 6.29
C GLY A 41 2.50 7.79 6.44
N SER A 42 1.59 7.93 7.39
CA SER A 42 0.53 6.95 7.65
C SER A 42 -0.66 7.11 6.70
N CYS A 43 -1.37 6.01 6.46
CA CYS A 43 -2.65 5.99 5.75
C CYS A 43 -3.69 5.21 6.54
N LYS A 44 -4.97 5.38 6.17
CA LYS A 44 -6.07 4.60 6.76
C LYS A 44 -5.99 3.15 6.29
N ALA A 45 -6.45 2.23 7.12
CA ALA A 45 -6.50 0.80 6.79
C ALA A 45 -7.32 0.54 5.52
N GLU A 46 -8.45 1.22 5.33
CA GLU A 46 -9.26 1.14 4.10
C GLU A 46 -8.48 1.55 2.86
N THR A 47 -7.70 2.64 2.93
CA THR A 47 -6.86 3.08 1.82
C THR A 47 -5.80 2.04 1.48
N ALA A 48 -5.17 1.45 2.50
CA ALA A 48 -4.20 0.38 2.30
C ALA A 48 -4.85 -0.85 1.65
N ASP A 49 -6.05 -1.24 2.10
CA ASP A 49 -6.79 -2.37 1.54
C ASP A 49 -7.17 -2.16 0.06
N ILE A 50 -7.68 -0.97 -0.30
CA ILE A 50 -7.99 -0.61 -1.68
C ILE A 50 -6.74 -0.70 -2.56
N LEU A 51 -5.62 -0.14 -2.10
CA LEU A 51 -4.37 -0.17 -2.86
C LEU A 51 -3.84 -1.59 -3.01
N LEU A 52 -3.89 -2.40 -1.96
CA LEU A 52 -3.47 -3.80 -2.03
C LEU A 52 -4.34 -4.59 -3.01
N LYS A 53 -5.67 -4.44 -2.97
CA LYS A 53 -6.58 -5.06 -3.94
C LYS A 53 -6.28 -4.63 -5.37
N TYR A 54 -6.04 -3.34 -5.59
CA TYR A 54 -5.67 -2.80 -6.90
C TYR A 54 -4.37 -3.41 -7.45
N PHE A 55 -3.38 -3.63 -6.58
CA PHE A 55 -2.13 -4.29 -6.95
C PHE A 55 -2.19 -5.83 -6.90
N GLY A 56 -3.35 -6.42 -6.61
CA GLY A 56 -3.51 -7.88 -6.51
C GLY A 56 -2.82 -8.52 -5.29
N LEU A 57 -2.61 -7.75 -4.23
CA LEU A 57 -1.95 -8.18 -3.00
C LEU A 57 -2.96 -8.42 -1.87
N THR A 58 -2.61 -9.28 -0.93
CA THR A 58 -3.44 -9.60 0.25
C THR A 58 -2.58 -9.59 1.52
N ILE A 59 -3.13 -9.07 2.61
CA ILE A 59 -2.49 -9.11 3.93
C ILE A 59 -2.69 -10.50 4.52
N ALA A 60 -1.61 -11.25 4.73
CA ALA A 60 -1.65 -12.57 5.34
C ALA A 60 -0.91 -12.58 6.69
N LYS A 61 -1.43 -13.34 7.66
CA LYS A 61 -0.74 -13.59 8.92
C LYS A 61 0.52 -14.42 8.64
N LYS A 62 1.70 -13.88 8.94
CA LYS A 62 2.95 -14.64 8.88
C LYS A 62 2.83 -15.84 9.82
N ARG A 63 3.05 -17.05 9.31
CA ARG A 63 3.12 -18.26 10.16
C ARG A 63 4.26 -18.07 11.15
N LYS A 64 3.97 -18.15 12.45
CA LYS A 64 5.03 -18.26 13.46
C LYS A 64 5.70 -19.61 13.21
N GLY A 65 6.97 -19.59 12.78
CA GLY A 65 7.76 -20.81 12.70
C GLY A 65 7.69 -21.48 14.06
N LYS A 66 7.47 -22.81 14.08
CA LYS A 66 7.60 -23.59 15.31
C LYS A 66 9.01 -23.32 15.81
N ALA A 67 9.14 -22.65 16.95
CA ALA A 67 10.42 -22.54 17.64
C ALA A 67 10.90 -23.99 17.83
N ARG A 68 12.01 -24.32 17.18
CA ARG A 68 12.66 -25.62 17.31
C ARG A 68 13.64 -25.53 18.47
#